data_AF-A0A7Y5TI90-F1
#
_entry.id   AF-A0A7Y5TI90-F1
#
_cell.length_a   1.000
_cell.length_b   1.000
_cell.length_c   1.000
_cell.angle_alpha   90.00
_cell.angle_beta   90.00
_cell.angle_gamma   90.00
#
_symmetry.space_group_name_H-M   'P 1'
#
loop_
_entity.id
_entity.type
_entity.pdbx_description
1 polymer ?
#
loop_
_entity_poly.entity_id
_entity_poly.type
_entity_poly.pdbx_seq_one_letter_code
_entity_poly.pdbx_strand_id
1 'polypeptide(L)'
;MTGAAEGSHGSGHRDAQGRPADSAGQAWEGKSIPSHGFSGDDGTADEELVAALRAAASTPGDDVESLLMASVASSRWLVPVVAVATEVDESGDHAVDTRSDMAAVTLTSPDGSRALPMFTSLESLAAWDPAARPVPVR
;
A
#
# COMPACT_ATOMS: atom_id res chain seq x y z
N MET A 1 42.03 27.63 -5.42
CA MET A 1 42.50 26.23 -5.29
C MET A 1 41.27 25.36 -5.13
N THR A 2 41.03 24.57 -6.17
CA THR A 2 39.94 23.61 -6.34
C THR A 2 40.13 22.38 -5.45
N GLY A 3 39.03 21.77 -5.01
CA GLY A 3 39.03 20.45 -4.39
C GLY A 3 37.62 20.01 -4.06
N ALA A 4 36.86 19.64 -5.09
CA ALA A 4 35.56 19.01 -4.95
C ALA A 4 35.73 17.61 -4.32
N ALA A 5 34.86 17.26 -3.37
CA ALA A 5 34.74 15.92 -2.84
C ALA A 5 33.94 15.06 -3.83
N GLU A 6 34.62 14.19 -4.56
CA GLU A 6 33.99 13.16 -5.40
C GLU A 6 33.48 12.04 -4.50
N GLY A 7 32.15 11.93 -4.39
CA GLY A 7 31.48 10.79 -3.76
C GLY A 7 31.66 9.54 -4.61
N SER A 8 32.35 8.55 -4.03
CA SER A 8 32.49 7.18 -4.55
C SER A 8 31.12 6.57 -4.85
N HIS A 9 30.70 6.60 -6.12
CA HIS A 9 29.56 5.84 -6.61
C HIS A 9 29.93 4.35 -6.63
N GLY A 10 29.22 3.54 -5.84
CA GLY A 10 29.43 2.10 -5.78
C GLY A 10 29.37 1.48 -7.18
N SER A 11 30.41 0.73 -7.53
CA SER A 11 30.47 -0.04 -8.77
C SER A 11 29.24 -0.95 -8.86
N GLY A 12 28.32 -0.67 -9.78
CA GLY A 12 27.16 -1.52 -10.02
C GLY A 12 27.57 -2.96 -10.36
N HIS A 13 26.77 -3.93 -9.91
CA HIS A 13 26.99 -5.33 -10.23
C HIS A 13 26.93 -5.55 -11.75
N ARG A 14 27.83 -6.40 -12.25
CA ARG A 14 27.89 -6.78 -13.66
C ARG A 14 27.88 -8.30 -13.77
N ASP A 15 27.31 -8.82 -14.85
CA ASP A 15 27.33 -10.25 -15.14
C ASP A 15 28.68 -10.69 -15.74
N ALA A 16 28.81 -11.98 -16.05
CA ALA A 16 30.01 -12.54 -16.67
C ALA A 16 30.35 -11.94 -18.06
N GLN A 17 29.41 -11.21 -18.68
CA GLN A 17 29.56 -10.54 -19.96
C GLN A 17 29.73 -9.01 -19.80
N GLY A 18 29.84 -8.51 -18.57
CA GLY A 18 30.04 -7.10 -18.27
C GLY A 18 28.76 -6.25 -18.38
N ARG A 19 27.58 -6.85 -18.58
CA ARG A 19 26.31 -6.13 -18.61
C ARG A 19 25.90 -5.74 -17.19
N PRO A 20 25.18 -4.62 -17.00
CA PRO A 20 24.58 -4.31 -15.71
C PRO A 20 23.74 -5.50 -15.23
N ALA A 21 23.95 -5.93 -13.99
CA ALA A 21 23.29 -7.08 -13.40
C ALA A 21 22.76 -6.77 -12.00
N ASP A 22 21.83 -7.60 -11.54
CA ASP A 22 21.40 -7.59 -10.14
C ASP A 22 22.46 -8.23 -9.23
N SER A 23 22.20 -8.26 -7.93
CA SER A 23 23.09 -8.88 -6.94
C SER A 23 23.27 -10.39 -7.13
N ALA A 24 22.43 -11.05 -7.93
CA ALA A 24 22.56 -12.46 -8.30
C ALA A 24 23.35 -12.66 -9.61
N GLY A 25 23.89 -11.59 -10.20
CA GLY A 25 24.68 -11.65 -11.44
C GLY A 25 23.84 -11.86 -12.70
N GLN A 26 22.51 -11.69 -12.64
CA GLN A 26 21.65 -11.73 -13.81
C GLN A 26 21.51 -10.35 -14.44
N ALA A 27 21.70 -10.27 -15.76
CA ALA A 27 21.53 -9.04 -16.51
C ALA A 27 20.15 -8.39 -16.29
N TRP A 28 20.13 -7.05 -16.23
CA TRP A 28 18.89 -6.27 -16.19
C TRP A 28 18.14 -6.25 -17.53
N GLU A 29 18.84 -6.54 -18.62
CA GLU A 29 18.29 -6.57 -19.97
C GLU A 29 17.08 -7.53 -20.05
N GLY A 30 15.94 -7.02 -20.52
CA GLY A 30 14.69 -7.79 -20.61
C GLY A 30 13.88 -7.89 -19.32
N LYS A 31 14.36 -7.38 -18.18
CA LYS A 31 13.57 -7.27 -16.95
C LYS A 31 12.74 -5.99 -16.99
N SER A 32 11.43 -6.11 -16.80
CA SER A 32 10.52 -4.97 -16.61
C SER A 32 9.65 -5.19 -15.38
N ILE A 33 9.35 -4.12 -14.66
CA ILE A 33 8.37 -4.13 -13.57
C ILE A 33 7.02 -3.74 -14.19
N PRO A 34 6.00 -4.61 -14.15
CA PRO A 34 4.66 -4.23 -14.59
C PRO A 34 4.15 -3.03 -13.80
N SER A 35 3.56 -2.04 -14.46
CA SER A 35 2.86 -0.97 -13.76
C SER A 35 1.60 -1.54 -13.11
N HIS A 36 1.38 -1.21 -11.84
CA HIS A 36 0.23 -1.65 -11.06
C HIS A 36 -0.96 -0.65 -11.14
N GLY A 37 -1.00 0.26 -12.11
CA GLY A 37 -2.14 1.17 -12.35
C GLY A 37 -2.34 2.29 -11.32
N PHE A 38 -1.60 2.27 -10.22
CA PHE A 38 -1.58 3.30 -9.16
C PHE A 38 -0.24 4.06 -9.13
N SER A 39 0.49 4.08 -10.24
CA SER A 39 1.75 4.83 -10.34
C SER A 39 1.47 6.34 -10.23
N GLY A 40 2.21 7.03 -9.37
CA GLY A 40 2.05 8.48 -9.14
C GLY A 40 0.99 8.84 -8.11
N ASP A 41 0.41 7.86 -7.45
CA ASP A 41 -0.49 8.05 -6.32
C ASP A 41 0.27 8.65 -5.10
N ASP A 42 -0.15 9.82 -4.65
CA ASP A 42 0.44 10.56 -3.52
C ASP A 42 -0.17 10.21 -2.15
N GLY A 43 -1.17 9.33 -2.13
CA GLY A 43 -1.85 8.89 -0.92
C GLY A 43 -2.91 9.85 -0.37
N THR A 44 -3.19 10.96 -1.04
CA THR A 44 -4.25 11.90 -0.64
C THR A 44 -5.64 11.40 -1.05
N ALA A 45 -6.67 11.90 -0.36
CA ALA A 45 -8.06 11.58 -0.71
C ALA A 45 -8.47 12.29 -2.01
N ASP A 46 -9.30 11.61 -2.80
CA ASP A 46 -9.92 12.20 -3.98
C ASP A 46 -10.80 13.40 -3.57
N GLU A 47 -10.49 14.58 -4.13
CA GLU A 47 -11.18 15.83 -3.80
C GLU A 47 -12.68 15.78 -4.15
N GLU A 48 -13.07 15.09 -5.23
CA GLU A 48 -14.47 14.94 -5.64
C GLU A 48 -15.24 14.09 -4.63
N LEU A 49 -14.65 12.97 -4.18
CA LEU A 49 -15.25 12.12 -3.15
C LEU A 49 -15.40 12.89 -1.84
N VAL A 50 -14.37 13.63 -1.42
CA VAL A 50 -14.43 14.44 -0.20
C VAL A 50 -15.51 15.52 -0.30
N ALA A 51 -15.63 16.19 -1.45
CA ALA A 51 -16.68 17.17 -1.68
C ALA A 51 -18.09 16.53 -1.62
N ALA A 52 -18.28 15.37 -2.26
CA ALA A 52 -19.54 14.65 -2.25
C ALA A 52 -19.93 14.18 -0.83
N LEU A 53 -18.98 13.67 -0.05
CA LEU A 53 -19.22 13.29 1.36
C LEU A 53 -19.64 14.50 2.21
N ARG A 54 -18.98 15.66 2.03
CA ARG A 54 -19.37 16.89 2.74
C ARG A 54 -20.78 17.34 2.33
N ALA A 55 -21.09 17.32 1.04
CA ALA A 55 -22.41 17.68 0.54
C ALA A 55 -23.50 16.76 1.10
N ALA A 56 -23.26 15.44 1.12
CA ALA A 56 -24.19 14.46 1.68
C ALA A 56 -24.42 14.67 3.18
N ALA A 57 -23.39 15.07 3.92
CA ALA A 57 -23.50 15.37 5.35
C ALA A 57 -24.22 16.70 5.63
N SER A 58 -24.04 17.72 4.79
CA SER A 58 -24.62 19.05 5.02
C SER A 58 -26.04 19.21 4.48
N THR A 59 -26.30 18.65 3.29
CA THR A 59 -27.54 18.85 2.54
C THR A 59 -27.94 17.53 1.87
N PRO A 60 -28.52 16.58 2.63
CA PRO A 60 -28.91 15.29 2.10
C PRO A 60 -29.99 15.43 1.02
N GLY A 61 -29.95 14.55 0.02
CA GLY A 61 -30.96 14.46 -1.03
C GLY A 61 -30.53 13.50 -2.15
N ASP A 62 -31.50 13.02 -2.93
CA ASP A 62 -31.30 11.96 -3.92
C ASP A 62 -30.23 12.29 -4.98
N ASP A 63 -30.17 13.55 -5.41
CA ASP A 63 -29.14 14.03 -6.35
C ASP A 63 -27.73 13.98 -5.74
N VAL A 64 -27.61 14.34 -4.46
CA VAL A 64 -26.34 14.33 -3.72
C VAL A 64 -25.90 12.90 -3.45
N GLU A 65 -26.82 12.02 -3.11
CA GLU A 65 -26.55 10.59 -2.95
C GLU A 65 -26.08 9.97 -4.27
N SER A 66 -26.74 10.29 -5.38
CA SER A 66 -26.35 9.81 -6.71
C SER A 66 -24.93 10.25 -7.09
N LEU A 67 -24.58 11.51 -6.82
CA LEU A 67 -23.23 12.03 -7.02
C LEU A 67 -22.21 11.33 -6.10
N LEU A 68 -22.55 11.12 -4.83
CA LEU A 68 -21.69 10.39 -3.90
C LEU A 68 -21.44 8.97 -4.38
N MET A 69 -22.47 8.24 -4.82
CA MET A 69 -22.32 6.88 -5.33
C MET A 69 -21.44 6.84 -6.58
N ALA A 70 -21.55 7.82 -7.47
CA ALA A 70 -20.68 7.94 -8.63
C ALA A 70 -19.21 8.15 -8.22
N SER A 71 -18.94 9.06 -7.28
CA SER A 71 -17.58 9.31 -6.76
C SER A 71 -17.02 8.10 -6.01
N VAL A 72 -17.83 7.39 -5.23
CA VAL A 72 -17.42 6.15 -4.53
C VAL A 72 -16.96 5.09 -5.50
N ALA A 73 -17.66 4.93 -6.62
CA ALA A 73 -17.37 3.92 -7.64
C ALA A 73 -16.11 4.21 -8.46
N SER A 74 -15.70 5.47 -8.62
CA SER A 74 -14.49 5.86 -9.37
C SER A 74 -13.26 6.02 -8.49
N SER A 75 -13.44 6.20 -7.18
CA SER A 75 -12.39 6.49 -6.23
C SER A 75 -11.43 5.32 -6.02
N ARG A 76 -10.18 5.67 -5.72
CA ARG A 76 -9.21 4.72 -5.17
C ARG A 76 -9.46 4.58 -3.67
N TRP A 77 -9.55 3.34 -3.20
CA TRP A 77 -9.69 2.99 -1.79
C TRP A 77 -8.41 2.34 -1.28
N LEU A 78 -8.16 2.45 0.02
CA LEU A 78 -7.06 1.80 0.71
C LEU A 78 -7.61 0.77 1.69
N VAL A 79 -7.33 -0.50 1.43
CA VAL A 79 -7.65 -1.61 2.34
C VAL A 79 -6.41 -1.88 3.21
N PRO A 80 -6.54 -1.89 4.55
CA PRO A 80 -5.40 -2.17 5.42
C PRO A 80 -5.10 -3.67 5.46
N VAL A 81 -3.82 -4.00 5.33
CA VAL A 81 -3.29 -5.34 5.57
C VAL A 81 -2.30 -5.27 6.74
N VAL A 82 -2.53 -6.08 7.76
CA VAL A 82 -1.73 -6.11 8.99
C VAL A 82 -0.97 -7.42 9.11
N ALA A 83 0.16 -7.38 9.81
CA ALA A 83 0.91 -8.58 10.17
C ALA A 83 0.16 -9.34 11.26
N VAL A 84 -0.05 -10.62 11.06
CA VAL A 84 -0.58 -11.56 12.04
C VAL A 84 0.56 -12.51 12.41
N ALA A 85 0.90 -12.56 13.70
CA ALA A 85 1.84 -13.54 14.20
C ALA A 85 1.23 -14.93 14.08
N THR A 86 1.89 -15.82 13.34
CA THR A 86 1.61 -17.26 13.44
C THR A 86 2.50 -17.87 14.52
N GLU A 87 2.01 -18.93 15.17
CA GLU A 87 2.53 -19.50 16.41
C GLU A 87 4.06 -19.64 16.47
N VAL A 88 4.64 -19.33 17.64
CA VAL A 88 6.06 -19.53 17.93
C VAL A 88 6.28 -21.02 18.26
N ASP A 89 7.00 -21.75 17.41
CA ASP A 89 7.52 -23.06 17.78
C ASP A 89 8.74 -22.88 18.69
N GLU A 90 8.60 -23.26 19.97
CA GLU A 90 9.67 -23.23 20.98
C GLU A 90 10.47 -24.55 21.03
N SER A 91 10.25 -25.47 20.09
CA SER A 91 10.84 -26.81 20.10
C SER A 91 12.24 -26.86 19.46
N GLY A 92 13.25 -26.16 20.01
CA GLY A 92 14.66 -26.37 19.61
C GLY A 92 15.69 -25.34 20.07
N ASP A 93 16.97 -25.74 20.09
CA ASP A 93 18.16 -24.94 20.48
C ASP A 93 18.54 -23.84 19.44
N HIS A 94 17.74 -23.69 18.39
CA HIS A 94 17.86 -22.69 17.35
C HIS A 94 16.51 -21.99 17.18
N ALA A 95 16.51 -20.68 17.43
CA ALA A 95 15.33 -19.85 17.60
C ALA A 95 14.45 -19.76 16.34
N VAL A 96 13.18 -20.14 16.52
CA VAL A 96 11.94 -19.53 16.05
C VAL A 96 11.93 -19.04 14.59
N ASP A 97 11.29 -19.82 13.72
CA ASP A 97 10.80 -19.35 12.42
C ASP A 97 9.66 -18.34 12.67
N THR A 98 9.99 -17.04 12.66
CA THR A 98 8.98 -15.96 12.76
C THR A 98 8.27 -15.83 11.42
N ARG A 99 7.33 -16.74 11.15
CA ARG A 99 6.45 -16.62 10.00
C ARG A 99 5.37 -15.59 10.34
N SER A 100 5.48 -14.41 9.72
CA SER A 100 4.42 -13.40 9.77
C SER A 100 3.52 -13.59 8.56
N ASP A 101 2.26 -13.91 8.79
CA ASP A 101 1.25 -13.86 7.73
C ASP A 101 0.72 -12.44 7.61
N MET A 102 0.39 -12.01 6.39
CA MET A 102 -0.24 -10.71 6.15
C MET A 102 -1.73 -10.93 5.88
N ALA A 103 -2.60 -10.29 6.66
CA ALA A 103 -4.04 -10.48 6.56
C ALA A 103 -4.78 -9.14 6.42
N ALA A 104 -5.82 -9.13 5.59
CA ALA A 104 -6.77 -8.03 5.54
C ALA A 104 -7.64 -8.02 6.79
N VAL A 105 -7.92 -6.83 7.33
CA VAL A 105 -8.77 -6.68 8.50
C VAL A 105 -10.23 -6.86 8.13
N THR A 106 -10.96 -7.68 8.90
CA THR A 106 -12.41 -7.87 8.73
C THR A 106 -13.14 -7.44 10.00
N LEU A 107 -14.08 -6.50 9.85
CA LEU A 107 -15.01 -6.08 10.89
C LEU A 107 -16.21 -7.03 10.90
N THR A 108 -16.73 -7.33 12.10
CA THR A 108 -17.97 -8.10 12.27
C THR A 108 -18.96 -7.25 13.07
N SER A 109 -20.14 -7.02 12.49
CA SER A 109 -21.26 -6.32 13.14
C SER A 109 -21.97 -7.24 14.14
N PRO A 110 -22.73 -6.70 15.13
CA PRO A 110 -23.52 -7.51 16.05
C PRO A 110 -24.54 -8.44 15.38
N ASP A 111 -24.99 -8.12 14.16
CA ASP A 111 -25.87 -8.97 13.34
C ASP A 111 -25.13 -10.08 12.57
N GLY A 112 -23.80 -10.18 12.73
CA GLY A 112 -22.94 -11.16 12.07
C GLY A 112 -22.49 -10.77 10.66
N SER A 113 -22.95 -9.63 10.12
CA SER A 113 -22.45 -9.14 8.84
C SER A 113 -20.96 -8.77 8.93
N ARG A 114 -20.23 -8.96 7.83
CA ARG A 114 -18.79 -8.71 7.76
C ARG A 114 -18.47 -7.64 6.73
N ALA A 115 -17.51 -6.78 7.04
CA ALA A 115 -17.06 -5.72 6.16
C ALA A 115 -15.53 -5.54 6.26
N LEU A 116 -14.91 -5.04 5.19
CA LEU A 116 -13.54 -4.58 5.23
C LEU A 116 -13.55 -3.08 5.57
N PRO A 117 -12.70 -2.60 6.50
CA PRO A 117 -12.48 -1.17 6.63
C PRO A 117 -11.76 -0.67 5.36
N MET A 118 -12.19 0.50 4.86
CA MET A 118 -11.59 1.15 3.71
C MET A 118 -11.35 2.62 4.01
N PHE A 119 -10.24 3.16 3.53
CA PHE A 119 -9.82 4.53 3.77
C PHE A 119 -9.65 5.28 2.44
N THR A 120 -9.88 6.59 2.49
CA THR A 120 -9.72 7.47 1.33
C THR A 120 -8.31 8.06 1.24
N SER A 121 -7.55 8.11 2.35
CA SER A 121 -6.17 8.65 2.38
C SER A 121 -5.23 7.83 3.27
N LEU A 122 -3.93 7.91 2.97
CA LEU A 122 -2.86 7.35 3.82
C LEU A 122 -2.84 7.99 5.20
N GLU A 123 -3.14 9.29 5.30
CA GLU A 123 -3.26 9.99 6.58
C GLU A 123 -4.32 9.34 7.47
N SER A 124 -5.51 9.10 6.92
CA SER A 124 -6.62 8.49 7.68
C SER A 124 -6.31 7.05 8.07
N LEU A 125 -5.67 6.28 7.19
CA LEU A 125 -5.24 4.91 7.48
C LEU A 125 -4.17 4.89 8.59
N ALA A 126 -3.16 5.74 8.51
CA ALA A 126 -2.07 5.81 9.48
C ALA A 126 -2.55 6.31 10.87
N ALA A 127 -3.55 7.20 10.89
CA ALA A 127 -4.20 7.62 12.12
C ALA A 127 -5.00 6.48 12.79
N TRP A 128 -5.51 5.54 12.00
CA TRP A 128 -6.22 4.37 12.49
C TRP A 128 -5.27 3.27 13.00
N ASP A 129 -4.28 2.89 12.19
CA ASP A 129 -3.22 1.95 12.57
C ASP A 129 -1.92 2.27 11.80
N PRO A 130 -0.87 2.79 12.47
CA PRO A 130 0.38 3.13 11.80
C PRO A 130 1.19 1.92 11.32
N ALA A 131 0.86 0.69 11.77
CA ALA A 131 1.50 -0.54 11.31
C ALA A 131 0.80 -1.16 10.09
N ALA A 132 -0.40 -0.70 9.74
CA ALA A 132 -1.15 -1.21 8.60
C ALA A 132 -0.47 -0.86 7.28
N ARG A 133 -0.36 -1.84 6.39
CA ARG A 133 0.15 -1.65 5.04
C ARG A 133 -1.00 -1.34 4.09
N PRO A 134 -0.93 -0.25 3.31
CA PRO A 134 -1.99 0.13 2.39
C PRO A 134 -2.00 -0.77 1.15
N VAL A 135 -3.16 -1.31 0.80
CA VAL A 135 -3.41 -1.96 -0.49
C VAL A 135 -4.41 -1.12 -1.28
N PRO A 136 -4.00 -0.47 -2.38
CA PRO A 136 -4.91 0.32 -3.20
C PRO A 136 -5.82 -0.59 -4.02
N VAL A 137 -7.11 -0.26 -4.04
CA VAL A 137 -8.15 -0.94 -4.84
C VAL A 137 -9.04 0.08 -5.54
N ARG A 138 -9.66 -0.33 -6.65
CA ARG A 138 -10.69 0.40 -7.38
C ARG A 138 -11.69 -0.62 -7.90
#